data_AF-A0A7X5L195-F1
#
_entry.id   AF-A0A7X5L195-F1
#
_cell.length_a   1.000
_cell.length_b   1.000
_cell.length_c   1.000
_cell.angle_alpha   90.00
_cell.angle_beta   90.00
_cell.angle_gamma   90.00
#
_symmetry.space_group_name_H-M   'P 1'
#
loop_
_entity.id
_entity.type
_entity.pdbx_description
1 polymer ?
#
loop_
_entity_poly.entity_id
_entity_poly.type
_entity_poly.pdbx_seq_one_letter_code
_entity_poly.pdbx_strand_id
1 'polypeptide(L)'
;MSMKKKANLLWCAFVVFLIATVVMWFVVDRQEIEYEEVEVRVLDAVTKQVRNRSTGTHTDFYEVTVEYNGEKHKLENAYNTYQYPQGATVTAYLANNGRLFANIEGVSSTTPLATVYFVCLFGSFGLLFAAAIYSGKAKQERMESK
;
A
#
# COMPACT_ATOMS: atom_id res chain seq x y z
N MET A 1 5.62 11.06 33.07
CA MET A 1 5.10 9.68 33.09
C MET A 1 6.28 8.71 33.15
N SER A 2 6.33 7.80 34.13
CA SER A 2 7.41 6.78 34.27
C SER A 2 7.51 5.89 33.02
N MET A 3 8.71 5.37 32.68
CA MET A 3 8.92 4.51 31.52
C MET A 3 8.00 3.29 31.50
N LYS A 4 7.70 2.72 32.68
CA LYS A 4 6.72 1.64 32.81
C LYS A 4 5.31 2.05 32.36
N LYS A 5 4.87 3.27 32.74
CA LYS A 5 3.57 3.81 32.34
C LYS A 5 3.51 4.10 30.83
N LYS A 6 4.62 4.58 30.24
CA LYS A 6 4.75 4.77 28.78
C LYS A 6 4.68 3.44 28.03
N ALA A 7 5.41 2.42 28.50
CA ALA A 7 5.37 1.09 27.90
C ALA A 7 3.97 0.48 27.92
N ASN A 8 3.26 0.57 29.06
CA ASN A 8 1.89 0.09 29.16
C ASN A 8 0.93 0.82 28.21
N LEU A 9 1.07 2.15 28.07
CA LEU A 9 0.26 2.92 27.13
C LEU A 9 0.48 2.47 25.68
N LEU A 10 1.74 2.23 25.29
CA LEU A 10 2.10 1.74 23.95
C LEU A 10 1.54 0.34 23.69
N TRP A 11 1.58 -0.56 24.68
CA TRP A 11 0.95 -1.87 24.58
C TRP A 11 -0.57 -1.79 24.42
N CYS A 12 -1.25 -0.92 25.18
CA CYS A 12 -2.69 -0.70 25.00
C CYS A 12 -3.00 -0.14 23.60
N ALA A 13 -2.24 0.85 23.13
CA ALA A 13 -2.42 1.41 21.79
C ALA A 13 -2.19 0.36 20.70
N PHE A 14 -1.16 -0.48 20.85
CA PHE A 14 -0.89 -1.60 19.93
C PHE A 14 -2.09 -2.55 19.81
N VAL A 15 -2.65 -2.98 20.94
CA VAL A 15 -3.80 -3.90 20.94
C VAL A 15 -5.02 -3.25 20.28
N VAL A 16 -5.29 -1.97 20.54
CA VAL A 16 -6.39 -1.23 19.90
C VAL A 16 -6.18 -1.16 18.38
N PHE A 17 -4.97 -0.84 17.92
CA PHE A 17 -4.65 -0.82 16.49
C PHE A 17 -4.80 -2.20 15.85
N LEU A 18 -4.36 -3.26 16.54
CA LEU A 18 -4.48 -4.62 16.03
C LEU A 18 -5.94 -5.06 15.88
N ILE A 19 -6.79 -4.78 16.88
CA ILE A 19 -8.23 -5.04 16.80
C ILE A 19 -8.85 -4.23 15.65
N ALA A 20 -8.52 -2.95 15.52
CA ALA A 20 -9.01 -2.10 14.43
C ALA A 20 -8.62 -2.65 13.06
N THR A 21 -7.37 -3.10 12.88
CA THR A 21 -6.90 -3.73 11.64
C THR A 21 -7.69 -4.99 11.31
N VAL A 22 -7.95 -5.86 12.29
CA VAL A 22 -8.75 -7.09 12.08
C VAL A 22 -10.18 -6.75 11.67
N VAL A 23 -10.81 -5.77 12.32
CA VAL A 23 -12.16 -5.33 11.94
C VAL A 23 -12.16 -4.75 10.52
N MET A 24 -11.21 -3.86 10.21
CA MET A 24 -11.09 -3.24 8.88
C MET A 24 -10.80 -4.26 7.78
N TRP A 25 -10.06 -5.33 8.07
CA TRP A 25 -9.85 -6.41 7.11
C TRP A 25 -11.17 -6.95 6.58
N PHE A 26 -12.13 -7.25 7.48
CA PHE A 26 -13.45 -7.74 7.07
C PHE A 26 -14.28 -6.69 6.32
N VAL A 27 -14.10 -5.40 6.62
CA VAL A 27 -14.83 -4.33 5.92
C VAL A 27 -14.26 -4.12 4.52
N VAL A 28 -12.93 -4.09 4.37
CA VAL A 28 -12.25 -3.94 3.07
C VAL A 28 -12.51 -5.16 2.18
N ASP A 29 -12.45 -6.37 2.73
CA ASP A 29 -12.69 -7.62 1.99
C ASP A 29 -14.12 -7.72 1.42
N ARG A 30 -15.09 -7.11 2.10
CA ARG A 30 -16.51 -7.10 1.69
C ARG A 30 -16.91 -5.85 0.93
N GLN A 31 -15.98 -4.93 0.69
CA GLN A 31 -16.31 -3.68 0.04
C GLN A 31 -16.58 -3.93 -1.45
N GLU A 32 -17.79 -3.59 -1.90
CA GLU A 32 -18.06 -3.46 -3.33
C GLU A 32 -17.34 -2.20 -3.83
N ILE A 33 -16.43 -2.40 -4.78
CA ILE A 33 -15.65 -1.32 -5.37
C ILE A 33 -16.33 -0.94 -6.66
N GLU A 34 -16.81 0.29 -6.73
CA GLU A 34 -17.33 0.86 -7.96
C GLU A 34 -16.17 1.16 -8.92
N TYR A 35 -16.19 0.50 -10.06
CA TYR A 35 -15.33 0.77 -11.20
C TYR A 35 -16.10 0.51 -12.49
N GLU A 36 -15.65 1.13 -13.56
CA GLU A 36 -16.16 0.89 -14.91
C GLU A 36 -15.09 0.19 -15.74
N GLU A 37 -15.46 -0.88 -16.43
CA GLU A 37 -14.59 -1.52 -17.41
C GLU A 37 -14.63 -0.73 -18.71
N VAL A 38 -13.48 -0.23 -19.15
CA VAL A 38 -13.35 0.61 -20.33
C VAL A 38 -12.28 0.08 -21.26
N GLU A 39 -12.47 0.26 -22.57
CA GLU A 39 -11.46 -0.02 -23.57
C GLU A 39 -10.56 1.20 -23.74
N VAL A 40 -9.24 0.98 -23.67
CA VAL A 40 -8.23 2.04 -23.80
C VAL A 40 -7.19 1.65 -24.84
N ARG A 41 -6.66 2.64 -25.56
CA ARG A 41 -5.61 2.40 -26.56
C ARG A 41 -4.24 2.59 -25.94
N VAL A 42 -3.37 1.60 -26.04
CA VAL A 42 -1.98 1.71 -25.56
C VAL A 42 -1.20 2.68 -26.45
N LEU A 43 -0.67 3.74 -25.86
CA LEU A 43 0.17 4.72 -26.54
C LEU A 43 1.66 4.35 -26.45
N ASP A 44 2.08 3.84 -25.30
CA ASP A 44 3.47 3.49 -25.01
C ASP A 44 3.56 2.52 -23.83
N ALA A 45 4.57 1.64 -23.85
CA ALA A 45 4.83 0.68 -22.77
C ALA A 45 6.34 0.49 -22.61
N VAL A 46 6.89 1.02 -21.51
CA VAL A 46 8.34 1.09 -21.28
C VAL A 46 8.71 0.37 -19.99
N THR A 47 9.74 -0.47 -20.07
CA THR A 47 10.38 -1.06 -18.88
C THR A 47 11.59 -0.20 -18.51
N LYS A 48 11.52 0.50 -17.37
CA LYS A 48 12.64 1.23 -16.80
C LYS A 48 13.37 0.36 -15.80
N GLN A 49 14.62 0.03 -16.08
CA GLN A 49 15.46 -0.71 -15.16
C GLN A 49 16.31 0.25 -14.31
N VAL A 50 16.21 0.13 -12.99
CA VAL A 50 17.01 0.90 -12.03
C VAL A 50 18.01 -0.04 -11.38
N ARG A 51 19.30 0.33 -11.43
CA ARG A 51 20.39 -0.42 -10.79
C ARG A 51 20.71 0.19 -9.42
N ASN A 52 20.64 -0.62 -8.38
CA ASN A 52 21.16 -0.25 -7.07
C ASN A 52 22.69 -0.21 -7.12
N ARG A 53 23.28 0.96 -6.86
CA ARG A 53 24.73 1.16 -6.91
C ARG A 53 25.48 0.44 -5.79
N SER A 54 24.84 0.16 -4.66
CA SER A 54 25.45 -0.48 -3.49
C SER A 54 25.43 -2.01 -3.56
N THR A 55 24.31 -2.59 -3.96
CA THR A 55 24.15 -4.06 -4.00
C THR A 55 24.33 -4.63 -5.41
N GLY A 56 24.33 -3.80 -6.45
CA GLY A 56 24.40 -4.22 -7.85
C GLY A 56 23.10 -4.82 -8.40
N THR A 57 22.03 -4.89 -7.59
CA THR A 57 20.74 -5.48 -7.97
C THR A 57 19.99 -4.56 -8.94
N HIS A 58 19.19 -5.17 -9.83
CA HIS A 58 18.34 -4.45 -10.77
C HIS A 58 16.88 -4.56 -10.35
N THR A 59 16.11 -3.49 -10.58
CA THR A 59 14.68 -3.44 -10.32
C THR A 59 14.00 -2.84 -11.54
N ASP A 60 13.02 -3.55 -12.08
CA ASP A 60 12.27 -3.12 -13.25
C ASP A 60 11.01 -2.38 -12.81
N PHE A 61 10.75 -1.25 -13.46
CA PHE A 61 9.54 -0.45 -13.31
C PHE A 61 8.82 -0.42 -14.66
N TYR A 62 7.58 -0.86 -14.67
CA TYR A 62 6.75 -0.89 -15.86
C TYR A 62 5.90 0.37 -15.93
N GLU A 63 6.04 1.13 -17.01
CA GLU A 63 5.26 2.32 -17.28
C GLU A 63 4.44 2.09 -18.55
N VAL A 64 3.13 2.07 -18.40
CA VAL A 64 2.19 1.93 -19.52
C VAL A 64 1.36 3.20 -19.61
N THR A 65 1.36 3.82 -20.78
CA THR A 65 0.58 5.02 -21.08
C THR A 65 -0.52 4.64 -22.06
N VAL A 66 -1.74 5.03 -21.75
CA VAL A 66 -2.95 4.73 -22.54
C VAL A 66 -3.68 6.01 -22.91
N GLU A 67 -4.46 5.94 -23.97
CA GLU A 67 -5.40 6.95 -24.40
C GLU A 67 -6.81 6.53 -24.04
N TYR A 68 -7.53 7.41 -23.36
CA TYR A 68 -8.93 7.24 -23.02
C TYR A 68 -9.62 8.60 -23.23
N ASN A 69 -10.76 8.61 -23.93
CA ASN A 69 -11.50 9.84 -24.28
C ASN A 69 -10.64 10.97 -24.90
N GLY A 70 -9.60 10.60 -25.67
CA GLY A 70 -8.69 11.55 -26.33
C GLY A 70 -7.62 12.17 -25.40
N GLU A 71 -7.60 11.78 -24.13
CA GLU A 71 -6.59 12.21 -23.16
C GLU A 71 -5.59 11.08 -22.85
N LYS A 72 -4.37 11.48 -22.47
CA LYS A 72 -3.31 10.54 -22.10
C LYS A 72 -3.37 10.28 -20.60
N HIS A 73 -3.43 9.00 -20.25
CA HIS A 73 -3.44 8.55 -18.86
C HIS A 73 -2.34 7.52 -18.61
N LYS A 74 -1.88 7.48 -17.36
CA LYS A 74 -1.05 6.37 -16.89
C LYS A 74 -1.96 5.19 -16.55
N LEU A 75 -1.63 4.01 -17.05
CA LEU A 75 -2.26 2.77 -16.63
C LEU A 75 -1.56 2.26 -15.37
N GLU A 76 -2.25 2.32 -14.24
CA GLU A 76 -1.71 1.96 -12.95
C GLU A 76 -1.80 0.45 -12.68
N ASN A 77 -0.94 -0.05 -11.80
CA ASN A 77 -0.85 -1.45 -11.42
C ASN A 77 -0.57 -2.44 -12.58
N ALA A 78 0.09 -1.97 -13.65
CA ALA A 78 0.61 -2.83 -14.70
C ALA A 78 1.88 -3.56 -14.24
N TYR A 79 1.86 -4.90 -14.21
CA TYR A 79 2.97 -5.73 -13.73
C TYR A 79 3.99 -6.11 -14.81
N ASN A 80 3.76 -5.72 -16.05
CA ASN A 80 4.65 -5.98 -17.19
C ASN A 80 4.32 -5.04 -18.35
N THR A 81 5.14 -5.05 -19.39
CA THR A 81 4.91 -4.29 -20.64
C THR A 81 4.47 -5.16 -21.82
N TYR A 82 4.74 -6.47 -21.81
CA TYR A 82 4.45 -7.35 -22.95
C TYR A 82 2.93 -7.56 -23.20
N GLN A 83 2.10 -7.40 -22.17
CA GLN A 83 0.64 -7.42 -22.30
C GLN A 83 0.06 -6.14 -22.92
N TYR A 84 0.90 -5.10 -23.10
CA TYR A 84 0.49 -3.78 -23.56
C TYR A 84 1.29 -3.36 -24.81
N PRO A 85 1.15 -4.09 -25.94
CA PRO A 85 1.80 -3.68 -27.17
C PRO A 85 1.24 -2.33 -27.66
N GLN A 86 2.14 -1.46 -28.13
CA GLN A 86 1.76 -0.14 -28.62
C GLN A 86 0.71 -0.23 -29.74
N GLY A 87 -0.32 0.61 -29.64
CA GLY A 87 -1.46 0.65 -30.57
C GLY A 87 -2.56 -0.36 -30.29
N ALA A 88 -2.34 -1.34 -29.38
CA ALA A 88 -3.39 -2.29 -29.01
C ALA A 88 -4.48 -1.65 -28.16
N THR A 89 -5.68 -2.20 -28.25
CA THR A 89 -6.79 -1.88 -27.36
C THR A 89 -6.80 -2.91 -26.24
N VAL A 90 -6.84 -2.45 -24.99
CA VAL A 90 -6.84 -3.30 -23.79
C VAL A 90 -7.96 -2.87 -22.86
N THR A 91 -8.46 -3.81 -22.07
CA THR A 91 -9.41 -3.51 -21.00
C THR A 91 -8.67 -2.87 -19.83
N ALA A 92 -9.18 -1.74 -19.35
CA ALA A 92 -8.75 -1.06 -18.14
C ALA A 92 -9.94 -0.83 -17.21
N TYR A 93 -9.65 -0.59 -15.94
CA TYR A 93 -10.64 -0.37 -14.90
C TYR A 93 -10.59 1.09 -14.46
N LEU A 94 -11.61 1.86 -14.82
CA LEU A 94 -11.77 3.26 -14.46
C LEU A 94 -12.36 3.36 -13.05
N ALA A 95 -11.56 3.90 -12.13
CA ALA A 95 -12.00 4.18 -10.77
C ALA A 95 -12.80 5.48 -10.70
N ASN A 96 -13.70 5.62 -9.71
CA ASN A 96 -14.51 6.84 -9.49
C ASN A 96 -13.71 8.14 -9.36
N ASN A 97 -12.41 8.07 -9.09
CA ASN A 97 -11.50 9.22 -9.04
C ASN A 97 -10.86 9.57 -10.40
N GLY A 98 -11.28 8.96 -11.50
CA GLY A 98 -10.80 9.20 -12.86
C GLY A 98 -9.47 8.50 -13.20
N ARG A 99 -8.95 7.63 -12.32
CA ARG A 99 -7.70 6.88 -12.56
C ARG A 99 -7.99 5.56 -13.25
N LEU A 100 -7.06 5.13 -14.12
CA LEU A 100 -7.16 3.87 -14.86
C LEU A 100 -6.20 2.85 -14.29
N PHE A 101 -6.70 1.65 -14.03
CA PHE A 101 -5.93 0.53 -13.50
C PHE A 101 -5.94 -0.65 -14.48
N ALA A 102 -4.85 -1.40 -14.50
CA ALA A 102 -4.72 -2.63 -15.28
C ALA A 102 -5.51 -3.81 -14.70
N ASN A 103 -5.91 -3.73 -13.43
CA ASN A 103 -6.64 -4.78 -12.72
C ASN A 103 -7.46 -4.19 -11.56
N ILE A 104 -8.44 -4.97 -11.08
CA ILE A 104 -9.35 -4.61 -10.00
C ILE A 104 -8.61 -4.44 -8.66
N GLU A 105 -7.53 -5.19 -8.43
CA GLU A 105 -6.70 -5.10 -7.22
C GLU A 105 -6.03 -3.72 -7.07
N GLY A 106 -5.67 -3.08 -8.18
CA GLY A 106 -5.17 -1.71 -8.19
C GLY A 106 -6.24 -0.71 -7.77
N VAL A 107 -7.48 -0.94 -8.19
CA VAL A 107 -8.63 -0.12 -7.78
C VAL A 107 -8.90 -0.31 -6.28
N SER A 108 -8.95 -1.56 -5.81
CA SER A 108 -9.27 -1.90 -4.41
C SER A 108 -8.28 -1.31 -3.41
N SER A 109 -6.99 -1.41 -3.74
CA SER A 109 -5.88 -0.97 -2.87
C SER A 109 -5.74 0.54 -2.77
N THR A 110 -6.38 1.31 -3.66
CA THR A 110 -6.33 2.79 -3.65
C THR A 110 -7.56 3.44 -3.03
N THR A 111 -8.50 2.64 -2.52
CA THR A 111 -9.66 3.16 -1.79
C THR A 111 -9.23 3.84 -0.47
N PRO A 112 -9.97 4.86 0.00
CA PRO A 112 -9.70 5.47 1.31
C PRO A 112 -9.70 4.45 2.44
N LEU A 113 -10.59 3.46 2.38
CA LEU A 113 -10.68 2.43 3.40
C LEU A 113 -9.47 1.49 3.42
N ALA A 114 -9.01 1.03 2.24
CA ALA A 114 -7.77 0.26 2.13
C ALA A 114 -6.56 1.07 2.67
N THR A 115 -6.52 2.37 2.38
CA THR A 115 -5.47 3.26 2.91
C THR A 115 -5.46 3.28 4.44
N VAL A 116 -6.62 3.47 5.08
CA VAL A 116 -6.72 3.46 6.55
C VAL A 116 -6.35 2.09 7.12
N TYR A 117 -6.80 0.99 6.49
CA TYR A 117 -6.42 -0.36 6.86
C TYR A 117 -4.89 -0.54 6.86
N PHE A 118 -4.20 -0.15 5.78
CA PHE A 118 -2.74 -0.26 5.71
C PHE A 118 -2.04 0.62 6.74
N VAL A 119 -2.54 1.82 7.03
CA VAL A 119 -2.01 2.67 8.10
C VAL A 119 -2.15 2.00 9.46
N CYS A 120 -3.30 1.41 9.77
CA CYS A 120 -3.49 0.65 11.01
C CYS A 120 -2.59 -0.59 11.08
N LEU A 121 -2.44 -1.31 9.97
CA LEU A 121 -1.59 -2.49 9.85
C LEU A 121 -0.11 -2.14 10.13
N PHE A 122 0.48 -1.22 9.35
CA PHE A 122 1.87 -0.82 9.53
C PHE A 122 2.10 -0.06 10.85
N GLY A 123 1.11 0.74 11.28
CA GLY A 123 1.11 1.42 12.57
C GLY A 123 1.19 0.43 13.74
N SER A 124 0.51 -0.71 13.65
CA SER A 124 0.57 -1.75 14.68
C SER A 124 1.98 -2.35 14.82
N PHE A 125 2.69 -2.59 13.71
CA PHE A 125 4.09 -3.02 13.76
C PHE A 125 4.99 -1.96 14.39
N GLY A 126 4.82 -0.68 14.02
CA GLY A 126 5.55 0.42 14.63
C GLY A 126 5.34 0.50 16.16
N LEU A 127 4.09 0.38 16.59
CA LEU A 127 3.72 0.36 18.01
C LEU A 127 4.30 -0.86 18.74
N LEU A 128 4.32 -2.04 18.11
CA LEU A 128 4.93 -3.24 18.68
C LEU A 128 6.42 -3.05 18.97
N PHE A 129 7.18 -2.53 18.00
CA PHE A 129 8.61 -2.26 18.19
C PHE A 129 8.83 -1.20 19.28
N ALA A 130 8.05 -0.11 19.26
CA ALA A 130 8.14 0.93 20.28
C ALA A 130 7.83 0.38 21.67
N ALA A 131 6.74 -0.39 21.82
CA ALA A 131 6.34 -0.99 23.08
C ALA A 131 7.44 -1.92 23.63
N ALA A 132 8.03 -2.77 22.79
CA ALA A 132 9.13 -3.66 23.18
C ALA A 132 10.38 -2.89 23.65
N ILE A 133 10.79 -1.85 22.92
CA ILE A 133 11.95 -1.02 23.28
C ILE A 133 11.73 -0.32 24.62
N TYR A 134 10.55 0.29 24.83
CA TYR A 134 10.24 1.00 26.07
C TYR A 134 10.05 0.04 27.26
N SER A 135 9.52 -1.15 27.04
CA SER A 135 9.49 -2.22 28.05
C SER A 135 10.90 -2.63 28.47
N GLY A 136 11.83 -2.76 27.51
CA GLY A 136 13.24 -3.04 27.80
C GLY A 136 13.89 -1.95 28.67
N LYS A 137 13.73 -0.68 28.29
CA LYS A 137 14.23 0.47 29.07
C LYS A 137 13.64 0.53 30.47
N ALA A 138 12.34 0.30 30.62
CA ALA A 138 11.69 0.27 31.94
C ALA A 138 12.21 -0.85 32.85
N LYS A 139 12.63 -1.99 32.27
CA LYS A 139 13.24 -3.09 33.02
C LYS A 139 14.65 -2.72 33.49
N GLN A 140 15.43 -2.06 32.64
CA GLN A 140 16.78 -1.59 32.97
C GLN A 140 16.76 -0.54 34.09
N GLU A 141 15.89 0.47 34.01
CA GLU A 141 15.72 1.47 35.09
C GLU A 141 15.39 0.82 36.43
N ARG A 142 14.54 -0.22 36.43
CA ARG A 142 14.18 -0.95 37.65
C ARG A 142 15.35 -1.77 38.23
N MET A 143 16.26 -2.23 37.39
CA MET A 143 17.46 -2.97 37.81
C MET A 143 18.54 -2.04 38.35
N GLU A 144 18.73 -0.87 37.74
CA GLU A 144 19.68 0.16 38.20
C GLU A 144 19.21 0.87 39.48
N SER A 145 17.90 0.93 39.73
CA SER A 145 17.33 1.51 40.95
C SER A 145 17.27 0.54 42.15
N LYS A 146 17.85 -0.66 42.03
CA LYS A 146 17.81 -1.73 43.03
C LYS A 146 19.19 -1.99 43.60
#